data_AF-A0A6H9HUB6-F1
#
_entry.id   AF-A0A6H9HUB6-F1
#
_cell.length_a   1.000
_cell.length_b   1.000
_cell.length_c   1.000
_cell.angle_alpha   90.00
_cell.angle_beta   90.00
_cell.angle_gamma   90.00
#
_symmetry.space_group_name_H-M   'P 1'
#
loop_
_entity.id
_entity.type
_entity.pdbx_description
1 polymer ?
#
loop_
_entity_poly.entity_id
_entity_poly.type
_entity_poly.pdbx_seq_one_letter_code
_entity_poly.pdbx_strand_id
1 'polypeptide(L)'
;MALPGSGAISMSQVNTELGRSATQAISLNDSAVRTLAGKGSGAISLGDLRGKANLTFTYPPGSYSMQEYGQAAMTITSNRQVTWTYGGTLANVSVANGGTSASIMITTNVRRNGTQQTTIQSQTNLTGTVDGKAYTWSINQIALASGSGGIE
;
A
#
# COMPACT_ATOMS: atom_id res chain seq x y z
N MET A 1 0.29 10.52 14.56
CA MET A 1 -0.57 11.50 15.26
C MET A 1 -0.29 12.84 14.62
N ALA A 2 -1.25 13.44 13.92
CA ALA A 2 -0.98 14.63 13.10
C ALA A 2 -0.17 15.72 13.83
N LEU A 3 0.78 16.34 13.12
CA LEU A 3 1.55 17.47 13.61
C LEU A 3 0.62 18.64 13.99
N PRO A 4 1.03 19.48 14.96
CA PRO A 4 0.22 20.61 15.39
C PRO A 4 -0.27 21.47 14.22
N GLY A 5 -1.58 21.74 14.19
CA GLY A 5 -2.21 22.60 13.18
C GLY A 5 -1.83 24.08 13.34
N SER A 6 -1.46 24.49 14.55
CA SER A 6 -1.05 25.86 14.93
C SER A 6 0.10 25.82 15.95
N GLY A 7 0.72 26.97 16.25
CA GLY A 7 1.83 27.07 17.23
C GLY A 7 3.20 26.67 16.66
N ALA A 8 4.25 26.58 17.49
CA ALA A 8 5.57 26.16 17.00
C ALA A 8 5.60 24.64 16.70
N ILE A 9 6.22 24.24 15.59
CA ILE A 9 6.56 22.84 15.31
C ILE A 9 8.07 22.67 15.53
N SER A 10 8.47 21.67 16.31
CA SER A 10 9.87 21.30 16.49
C SER A 10 10.26 20.14 15.59
N MET A 11 11.56 20.03 15.26
CA MET A 11 12.08 18.86 14.52
C MET A 11 11.95 17.56 15.30
N SER A 12 11.92 17.62 16.63
CA SER A 12 11.63 16.45 17.47
C SER A 12 10.21 15.93 17.26
N GLN A 13 9.22 16.81 17.10
CA GLN A 13 7.85 16.41 16.75
C GLN A 13 7.78 15.80 15.34
N VAL A 14 8.52 16.35 14.38
CA VAL A 14 8.61 15.79 13.02
C VAL A 14 9.21 14.38 13.05
N ASN A 15 10.26 14.15 13.84
CA ASN A 15 10.82 12.83 14.05
C ASN A 15 9.80 11.85 14.63
N THR A 16 9.14 12.23 15.73
CA THR A 16 8.13 11.39 16.36
C THR A 16 7.00 11.05 15.39
N GLU A 17 6.55 12.00 14.57
CA GLU A 17 5.50 11.73 13.59
C GLU A 17 5.96 10.80 12.46
N LEU A 18 7.23 10.89 12.05
CA LEU A 18 7.84 9.96 11.11
C LEU A 18 8.19 8.60 11.74
N GLY A 19 7.85 8.37 13.01
CA GLY A 19 8.18 7.12 13.73
C GLY A 19 9.67 6.97 14.08
N ARG A 20 10.41 8.08 14.14
CA ARG A 20 11.83 8.14 14.50
C ARG A 20 12.01 8.58 15.96
N SER A 21 13.21 8.36 16.50
CA SER A 21 13.58 8.92 17.80
C SER A 21 13.52 10.45 17.75
N ALA A 22 12.94 11.08 18.78
CA ALA A 22 12.79 12.53 18.87
C ALA A 22 14.12 13.30 18.73
N THR A 23 15.23 12.67 19.09
CA THR A 23 16.58 13.25 19.05
C THR A 23 17.37 12.88 17.80
N GLN A 24 16.81 12.06 16.90
CA GLN A 24 17.49 11.66 15.68
C GLN A 24 17.77 12.88 14.79
N ALA A 25 18.97 12.95 14.20
CA ALA A 25 19.27 14.01 13.24
C ALA A 25 18.30 13.91 12.05
N ILE A 26 17.66 15.02 11.72
CA ILE A 26 16.72 15.13 10.60
C ILE A 26 16.78 16.54 10.04
N SER A 27 16.55 16.68 8.74
CA SER A 27 16.54 17.95 8.04
C SER A 27 15.28 18.12 7.20
N LEU A 28 14.94 19.37 6.87
CA LEU A 28 13.87 19.66 5.91
C LEU A 28 14.19 19.13 4.49
N ASN A 29 15.44 18.76 4.23
CA ASN A 29 15.83 18.17 2.95
C ASN A 29 15.65 16.65 2.90
N ASP A 30 15.39 15.99 4.04
CA ASP A 30 15.12 14.55 4.06
C ASP A 30 13.90 14.20 3.22
N SER A 31 14.02 13.13 2.43
CA SER A 31 12.94 12.63 1.57
C SER A 31 11.67 12.32 2.36
N ALA A 32 11.79 11.80 3.58
CA ALA A 32 10.66 11.52 4.46
C ALA A 32 9.91 12.80 4.89
N VAL A 33 10.63 13.86 5.22
CA VAL A 33 10.04 15.15 5.61
C VAL A 33 9.37 15.83 4.42
N ARG A 34 10.00 15.77 3.24
CA ARG A 34 9.41 16.25 1.98
C ARG A 34 8.15 15.48 1.60
N THR A 35 8.15 14.17 1.80
CA THR A 35 6.98 13.31 1.59
C THR A 35 5.84 13.70 2.53
N LEU A 36 6.14 13.95 3.81
CA LEU A 36 5.17 14.43 4.80
C LEU A 36 4.60 15.81 4.44
N ALA A 37 5.44 16.72 3.93
CA ALA A 37 5.02 18.03 3.43
C ALA A 37 4.18 17.95 2.14
N GLY A 38 4.24 16.84 1.41
CA GLY A 38 3.63 16.69 0.09
C GLY A 38 4.31 17.54 -1.00
N LYS A 39 5.58 17.94 -0.80
CA LYS A 39 6.34 18.79 -1.73
C LYS A 39 7.58 18.05 -2.23
N GLY A 40 7.55 17.64 -3.50
CA GLY A 40 8.64 16.89 -4.14
C GLY A 40 9.85 17.73 -4.55
N SER A 41 9.68 19.05 -4.71
CA SER A 41 10.74 19.98 -5.12
C SER A 41 10.56 21.34 -4.45
N GLY A 42 11.62 22.17 -4.51
CA GLY A 42 11.66 23.50 -3.91
C GLY A 42 11.97 23.51 -2.42
N ALA A 43 12.05 24.71 -1.84
CA ALA A 43 12.21 24.89 -0.41
C ALA A 43 10.93 24.47 0.31
N ILE A 44 11.08 23.71 1.40
CA ILE A 44 10.01 23.46 2.36
C ILE A 44 10.37 24.13 3.67
N SER A 45 9.35 24.47 4.44
CA SER A 45 9.44 25.06 5.76
C SER A 45 8.70 24.20 6.76
N LEU A 46 8.93 24.41 8.07
CA LEU A 46 8.12 23.79 9.12
C LEU A 46 6.63 24.17 9.01
N GLY A 47 6.32 25.33 8.42
CA GLY A 47 4.94 25.73 8.14
C GLY A 47 4.22 24.79 7.19
N ASP A 48 4.93 24.15 6.25
CA ASP A 48 4.37 23.20 5.29
C ASP A 48 3.98 21.86 5.93
N LEU A 49 4.50 21.58 7.12
CA LEU A 49 4.24 20.36 7.89
C LEU A 49 3.05 20.50 8.84
N ARG A 50 2.46 21.70 8.96
CA ARG A 50 1.31 21.95 9.85
C ARG A 50 0.11 21.09 9.48
N GLY A 51 -0.45 20.42 10.48
CA GLY A 51 -1.59 19.52 10.31
C GLY A 51 -1.29 18.28 9.44
N LYS A 52 -0.04 18.06 9.02
CA LYS A 52 0.35 16.87 8.26
C LYS A 52 0.48 15.69 9.21
N ALA A 53 0.09 14.52 8.72
CA ALA A 53 0.28 13.28 9.44
C ALA A 53 1.01 12.28 8.55
N ASN A 54 1.89 11.51 9.16
CA ASN A 54 2.59 10.43 8.49
C ASN A 54 1.59 9.33 8.14
N LEU A 55 1.65 8.89 6.88
CA LEU A 55 0.84 7.80 6.37
C LEU A 55 1.77 6.63 6.07
N THR A 56 1.52 5.51 6.74
CA THR A 56 2.25 4.27 6.50
C THR A 56 1.28 3.20 6.00
N PHE A 57 1.83 2.30 5.19
CA PHE A 57 1.16 1.09 4.73
C PHE A 57 2.05 -0.11 5.00
N THR A 58 1.48 -1.27 5.34
CA THR A 58 2.24 -2.54 5.45
C THR A 58 2.99 -2.85 4.15
N TYR A 59 2.33 -2.59 3.02
CA TYR A 59 2.90 -2.69 1.68
C TYR A 59 2.87 -1.30 1.06
N PRO A 60 4.03 -0.69 0.73
CA PRO A 60 4.06 0.58 0.02
C PRO A 60 3.31 0.52 -1.32
N PRO A 61 2.73 1.63 -1.80
CA PRO A 61 2.15 1.69 -3.15
C PRO A 61 3.16 1.24 -4.21
N GLY A 62 2.71 0.46 -5.18
CA GLY A 62 3.61 -0.09 -6.20
C GLY A 62 3.09 -1.38 -6.84
N SER A 63 4.00 -2.06 -7.54
CA SER A 63 3.71 -3.30 -8.26
C SER A 63 4.15 -4.51 -7.46
N TYR A 64 3.24 -5.49 -7.34
CA TYR A 64 3.48 -6.73 -6.61
C TYR A 64 3.16 -7.92 -7.52
N SER A 65 3.94 -8.99 -7.37
CA SER A 65 3.70 -10.25 -8.07
C SER A 65 3.48 -11.36 -7.05
N MET A 66 2.37 -12.07 -7.16
CA MET A 66 2.05 -13.23 -6.33
C MET A 66 2.05 -14.49 -7.21
N GLN A 67 2.77 -15.51 -6.77
CA GLN A 67 2.84 -16.83 -7.43
C GLN A 67 2.39 -17.88 -6.43
N GLU A 68 1.14 -18.32 -6.53
CA GLU A 68 0.57 -19.30 -5.62
C GLU A 68 -0.43 -20.19 -6.34
N TYR A 69 -0.60 -21.42 -5.85
CA TYR A 69 -1.60 -22.34 -6.36
C TYR A 69 -2.92 -22.14 -5.59
N GLY A 70 -4.01 -21.80 -6.29
CA GLY A 70 -5.32 -21.68 -5.66
C GLY A 70 -5.64 -20.27 -5.15
N GLN A 71 -5.27 -19.89 -3.93
CA GLN A 71 -5.64 -18.60 -3.35
C GLN A 71 -4.41 -17.90 -2.77
N ALA A 72 -4.24 -16.63 -3.11
CA ALA A 72 -3.24 -15.76 -2.48
C ALA A 72 -3.94 -14.59 -1.81
N ALA A 73 -3.52 -14.25 -0.59
CA ALA A 73 -4.08 -13.12 0.15
C ALA A 73 -2.99 -12.07 0.38
N MET A 74 -3.33 -10.81 0.12
CA MET A 74 -2.51 -9.66 0.50
C MET A 74 -3.37 -8.73 1.34
N THR A 75 -2.95 -8.53 2.58
CA THR A 75 -3.58 -7.58 3.49
C THR A 75 -2.76 -6.32 3.56
N ILE A 76 -3.36 -5.20 3.13
CA ILE A 76 -2.77 -3.87 3.24
C ILE A 76 -3.41 -3.17 4.42
N THR A 77 -2.61 -2.89 5.45
CA THR A 77 -3.05 -2.07 6.58
C THR A 77 -2.38 -0.70 6.54
N SER A 78 -3.04 0.28 7.13
CA SER A 78 -2.60 1.66 7.25
C SER A 78 -2.75 2.14 8.69
N ASN A 79 -1.94 3.11 9.09
CA ASN A 79 -2.09 3.80 10.38
C ASN A 79 -3.18 4.88 10.37
N ARG A 80 -3.89 5.09 9.25
CA ARG A 80 -4.97 6.08 9.10
C ARG A 80 -6.19 5.46 8.44
N GLN A 81 -7.34 6.14 8.53
CA GLN A 81 -8.54 5.72 7.80
C GLN A 81 -8.32 5.86 6.30
N VAL A 82 -8.72 4.83 5.56
CA VAL A 82 -8.57 4.75 4.11
C VAL A 82 -9.92 4.39 3.50
N THR A 83 -10.29 5.08 2.43
CA THR A 83 -11.37 4.64 1.56
C THR A 83 -10.77 3.76 0.47
N TRP A 84 -11.22 2.51 0.38
CA TRP A 84 -10.63 1.52 -0.49
C TRP A 84 -11.51 1.29 -1.73
N THR A 85 -10.92 1.49 -2.89
CA THR A 85 -11.56 1.26 -4.18
C THR A 85 -10.84 0.12 -4.89
N TYR A 86 -11.59 -0.88 -5.30
CA TYR A 86 -11.08 -2.00 -6.07
C TYR A 86 -11.37 -1.80 -7.55
N GLY A 87 -10.37 -2.03 -8.41
CA GLY A 87 -10.50 -2.03 -9.87
C GLY A 87 -10.02 -3.34 -10.46
N GLY A 88 -10.96 -4.18 -10.89
CA GLY A 88 -10.70 -5.45 -11.57
C GLY A 88 -11.96 -6.29 -11.76
N THR A 89 -11.84 -7.37 -12.54
CA THR A 89 -12.99 -8.22 -12.95
C THR A 89 -12.91 -9.64 -12.36
N LEU A 90 -11.79 -10.01 -11.73
CA LEU A 90 -11.44 -11.42 -11.47
C LEU A 90 -11.00 -11.76 -10.02
N ALA A 91 -11.13 -10.85 -9.04
CA ALA A 91 -10.76 -11.14 -7.65
C ALA A 91 -11.95 -11.00 -6.67
N ASN A 92 -12.07 -11.94 -5.73
CA ASN A 92 -12.98 -11.84 -4.59
C ASN A 92 -12.39 -10.88 -3.54
N VAL A 93 -12.59 -9.58 -3.70
CA VAL A 93 -12.00 -8.59 -2.78
C VAL A 93 -12.95 -8.30 -1.62
N SER A 94 -12.53 -8.61 -0.40
CA SER A 94 -13.24 -8.20 0.82
C SER A 94 -12.67 -6.88 1.33
N VAL A 95 -13.18 -5.76 0.81
CA VAL A 95 -12.81 -4.42 1.29
C VAL A 95 -13.79 -3.93 2.34
N ALA A 96 -13.33 -3.74 3.57
CA ALA A 96 -14.06 -2.95 4.57
C ALA A 96 -13.79 -1.46 4.31
N ASN A 97 -14.75 -0.76 3.70
CA ASN A 97 -14.61 0.66 3.42
C ASN A 97 -14.64 1.52 4.70
N GLY A 98 -13.79 2.54 4.76
CA GLY A 98 -13.68 3.45 5.93
C GLY A 98 -12.84 2.90 7.08
N GLY A 99 -12.23 1.72 6.91
CA GLY A 99 -11.31 1.12 7.87
C GLY A 99 -9.86 1.56 7.66
N THR A 100 -8.99 1.12 8.57
CA THR A 100 -7.53 1.25 8.45
C THR A 100 -6.91 0.14 7.61
N SER A 101 -7.67 -0.89 7.24
CA SER A 101 -7.15 -2.08 6.58
C SER A 101 -8.06 -2.52 5.44
N ALA A 102 -7.45 -2.97 4.34
CA ALA A 102 -8.11 -3.72 3.28
C ALA A 102 -7.40 -5.04 3.07
N SER A 103 -8.17 -6.12 3.07
CA SER A 103 -7.68 -7.44 2.69
C SER A 103 -8.12 -7.72 1.26
N ILE A 104 -7.14 -7.91 0.38
CA ILE A 104 -7.40 -8.42 -0.96
C ILE A 104 -7.16 -9.93 -0.91
N MET A 105 -8.22 -10.70 -1.08
CA MET A 105 -8.08 -12.11 -1.41
C MET A 105 -8.14 -12.25 -2.92
N ILE A 106 -7.08 -12.78 -3.52
CA ILE A 106 -7.02 -13.03 -4.94
C ILE A 106 -7.08 -14.54 -5.15
N THR A 107 -8.26 -15.00 -5.56
CA THR A 107 -8.46 -16.39 -5.97
C THR A 107 -7.88 -16.55 -7.38
N THR A 108 -6.80 -17.33 -7.52
CA THR A 108 -6.40 -17.79 -8.85
C THR A 108 -7.47 -18.76 -9.36
N ASN A 109 -7.97 -18.52 -10.56
CA ASN A 109 -8.66 -19.57 -11.29
C ASN A 109 -7.61 -20.30 -12.13
N VAL A 110 -7.41 -21.59 -11.86
CA VAL A 110 -6.73 -22.47 -12.81
C VAL A 110 -7.79 -23.04 -13.72
N ARG A 111 -7.77 -22.68 -15.01
CA ARG A 111 -8.57 -23.40 -16.00
C ARG A 111 -7.80 -24.66 -16.41
N ARG A 112 -8.37 -25.81 -16.08
CA ARG A 112 -7.94 -27.10 -16.64
C ARG A 112 -8.85 -27.42 -17.82
N ASN A 113 -8.25 -27.67 -18.98
CA ASN A 113 -8.95 -28.24 -20.13
C ASN A 113 -8.28 -29.57 -20.48
N GLY A 114 -8.76 -30.67 -19.89
CA GLY A 114 -8.06 -31.95 -19.93
C GLY A 114 -6.69 -31.88 -19.24
N THR A 115 -5.64 -32.34 -19.92
CA THR A 115 -4.24 -32.32 -19.46
C THR A 115 -3.57 -30.94 -19.57
N GLN A 116 -4.18 -29.98 -20.27
CA GLN A 116 -3.62 -28.64 -20.47
C GLN A 116 -4.05 -27.70 -19.35
N GLN A 117 -3.05 -27.14 -18.66
CA GLN A 117 -3.24 -26.07 -17.70
C GLN A 117 -2.93 -24.73 -18.36
N THR A 118 -3.91 -23.84 -18.46
CA THR A 118 -3.68 -22.47 -18.95
C THR A 118 -3.33 -21.56 -17.78
N THR A 119 -2.15 -20.94 -17.83
CA THR A 119 -1.77 -19.87 -16.91
C THR A 119 -2.74 -18.70 -17.07
N ILE A 120 -3.57 -18.46 -16.06
CA ILE A 120 -4.38 -17.24 -16.01
C ILE A 120 -3.57 -16.20 -15.24
N GLN A 121 -3.09 -15.19 -15.95
CA GLN A 121 -2.55 -13.98 -15.34
C GLN A 121 -3.71 -13.04 -15.03
N SER A 122 -3.82 -12.63 -13.77
CA SER A 122 -4.80 -11.64 -13.35
C SER A 122 -4.05 -10.44 -12.82
N GLN A 123 -4.30 -9.27 -13.40
CA GLN A 123 -3.87 -8.01 -12.84
C GLN A 123 -5.06 -7.36 -12.14
N THR A 124 -4.84 -6.90 -10.93
CA THR A 124 -5.86 -6.16 -10.20
C THR A 124 -5.26 -4.95 -9.53
N ASN A 125 -6.02 -3.85 -9.50
CA ASN A 125 -5.61 -2.63 -8.82
C ASN A 125 -6.44 -2.44 -7.55
N LEU A 126 -5.74 -2.16 -6.44
CA LEU A 126 -6.36 -1.59 -5.26
C LEU A 126 -5.93 -0.14 -5.17
N THR A 127 -6.89 0.74 -4.89
CA THR A 127 -6.62 2.15 -4.64
C THR A 127 -7.12 2.51 -3.25
N GLY A 128 -6.24 3.05 -2.42
CA GLY A 128 -6.55 3.61 -1.12
C GLY A 128 -6.50 5.13 -1.22
N THR A 129 -7.59 5.80 -0.85
CA THR A 129 -7.64 7.26 -0.79
C THR A 129 -7.59 7.72 0.65
N VAL A 130 -6.64 8.60 0.94
CA VAL A 130 -6.45 9.24 2.25
C VAL A 130 -6.33 10.74 2.03
N ASP A 131 -7.15 11.54 2.72
CA ASP A 131 -7.18 13.01 2.60
C ASP A 131 -7.28 13.51 1.13
N GLY A 132 -8.02 12.78 0.28
CA GLY A 132 -8.18 13.11 -1.14
C GLY A 132 -7.00 12.71 -2.04
N LYS A 133 -5.92 12.15 -1.49
CA LYS A 133 -4.80 11.61 -2.26
C LYS A 133 -4.95 10.11 -2.47
N ALA A 134 -4.83 9.67 -3.72
CA ALA A 134 -4.89 8.26 -4.10
C ALA A 134 -3.52 7.59 -4.03
N TYR A 135 -3.52 6.34 -3.55
CA TYR A 135 -2.37 5.44 -3.45
C TYR A 135 -2.77 4.12 -4.11
N THR A 136 -1.97 3.61 -5.04
CA THR A 136 -2.36 2.45 -5.86
C THR A 136 -1.38 1.29 -5.71
N TRP A 137 -1.94 0.09 -5.66
CA TRP A 137 -1.24 -1.18 -5.68
C TRP A 137 -1.67 -1.96 -6.92
N SER A 138 -0.72 -2.21 -7.81
CA SER A 138 -0.92 -3.07 -8.97
C SER A 138 -0.44 -4.46 -8.61
N ILE A 139 -1.37 -5.40 -8.50
CA ILE A 139 -1.06 -6.77 -8.09
C ILE A 139 -1.25 -7.66 -9.29
N ASN A 140 -0.14 -8.24 -9.74
CA ASN A 140 -0.10 -9.26 -10.76
C ASN A 140 -0.09 -10.62 -10.06
N GLN A 141 -1.03 -11.49 -10.40
CA GLN A 141 -1.01 -12.87 -9.95
C GLN A 141 -0.77 -13.80 -11.13
N ILE A 142 0.16 -14.73 -10.94
CA ILE A 142 0.49 -15.76 -11.91
C ILE A 142 0.12 -17.10 -11.28
N ALA A 143 -0.88 -17.78 -11.84
CA ALA A 143 -1.20 -19.14 -11.41
C ALA A 143 -0.08 -20.10 -11.84
N LEU A 144 0.52 -20.82 -10.89
CA LEU A 144 1.53 -21.84 -11.20
C LEU A 144 0.87 -23.18 -11.55
N ALA A 145 1.50 -23.93 -12.44
CA ALA A 145 1.09 -25.30 -12.72
C ALA A 145 1.47 -26.22 -11.57
N SER A 146 0.52 -27.03 -11.08
CA SER A 146 0.88 -28.17 -10.25
C SER A 146 1.50 -29.18 -11.20
N GLY A 147 2.83 -29.31 -11.18
CA GLY A 147 3.50 -30.37 -11.92
C GLY A 147 2.89 -31.70 -11.49
N SER A 148 2.22 -32.40 -12.41
CA SER A 148 1.87 -33.79 -12.21
C SER A 148 3.19 -34.57 -12.25
N GLY A 149 3.81 -34.75 -11.09
CA GLY A 149 4.83 -35.76 -10.88
C GLY A 149 4.17 -37.13 -10.95
N GLY A 150 3.84 -37.56 -12.17
CA GLY A 150 3.60 -38.96 -12.50
C GLY A 150 4.86 -39.47 -13.17
N ILE A 151 5.75 -40.08 -12.40
CA ILE A 151 6.65 -41.08 -12.95
C ILE A 151 5.84 -42.39 -12.95
N GLU A 152 5.38 -42.78 -14.15
CA GLU A 152 5.08 -44.17 -14.47
C GLU A 152 6.39 -44.97 -14.55
#